data_AF-A0A2U1CAF0-F1
#
_entry.id   AF-A0A2U1CAF0-F1
#
_cell.length_a   1.000
_cell.length_b   1.000
_cell.length_c   1.000
_cell.angle_alpha   90.00
_cell.angle_beta   90.00
_cell.angle_gamma   90.00
#
_symmetry.space_group_name_H-M   'P 1'
#
loop_
_entity.id
_entity.type
_entity.pdbx_description
1 polymer ?
#
loop_
_entity_poly.entity_id
_entity_poly.type
_entity_poly.pdbx_seq_one_letter_code
_entity_poly.pdbx_strand_id
1 'polypeptide(L)'
;MPSQMPAQLKTYVAWKFNSVLPGAFTRDRQEFKGIEYPIIAPLPTHKRKTPALESSRLSGPYIYFVTDDQAQVRYVGKSEEKLVLHRWVRPGYGGPTTHYWTHAIKSGGCIVNIANGLKGGHSREYTLRYVPVREIPAEVFDELGLTHMTYPTSSLEDIEMALARLVRADWNKR
;
A
#
# COMPACT_ATOMS: atom_id res chain seq x y z
N MET A 1 -10.76 -13.44 9.62
CA MET A 1 -11.07 -12.51 8.52
C MET A 1 -10.38 -11.18 8.79
N PRO A 2 -9.95 -10.46 7.73
CA PRO A 2 -9.48 -9.08 7.84
C PRO A 2 -10.50 -8.21 8.58
N SER A 3 -10.02 -7.14 9.21
CA SER A 3 -10.86 -6.13 9.86
C SER A 3 -10.54 -4.73 9.33
N GLN A 4 -11.36 -3.76 9.74
CA GLN A 4 -11.13 -2.34 9.45
C GLN A 4 -9.97 -1.79 10.30
N MET A 5 -9.49 -0.59 9.94
CA MET A 5 -8.49 0.14 10.72
C MET A 5 -9.07 0.57 12.09
N PRO A 6 -8.23 0.79 13.11
CA PRO A 6 -8.67 1.40 14.37
C PRO A 6 -9.39 2.72 14.12
N ALA A 7 -10.52 2.96 14.81
CA ALA A 7 -11.37 4.13 14.56
C ALA A 7 -10.66 5.46 14.85
N GLN A 8 -9.69 5.43 15.77
CA GLN A 8 -8.87 6.56 16.18
C GLN A 8 -7.76 6.86 15.16
N LEU A 9 -7.45 5.90 14.26
CA LEU A 9 -6.39 6.05 13.28
C LEU A 9 -6.89 6.82 12.06
N LYS A 10 -6.67 8.14 12.07
CA LYS A 10 -6.90 8.97 10.90
C LYS A 10 -5.93 8.57 9.78
N THR A 11 -6.47 8.29 8.60
CA THR A 11 -5.69 7.96 7.40
C THR A 11 -6.14 8.80 6.21
N TYR A 12 -5.22 9.01 5.28
CA TYR A 12 -5.40 9.76 4.05
C TYR A 12 -5.42 8.82 2.86
N VAL A 13 -6.25 9.09 1.84
CA VAL A 13 -6.28 8.33 0.59
C VAL A 13 -5.06 8.69 -0.26
N ALA A 14 -4.14 7.74 -0.46
CA ALA A 14 -3.04 7.90 -1.38
C ALA A 14 -3.50 7.68 -2.83
N TRP A 15 -4.22 6.60 -3.09
CA TRP A 15 -4.70 6.23 -4.43
C TRP A 15 -5.90 5.28 -4.38
N LYS A 16 -6.65 5.18 -5.47
CA LYS A 16 -7.74 4.21 -5.66
C LYS A 16 -7.53 3.41 -6.94
N PHE A 17 -7.64 2.10 -6.88
CA PHE A 17 -7.56 1.20 -8.01
C PHE A 17 -8.93 0.59 -8.27
N ASN A 18 -9.44 0.65 -9.50
CA ASN A 18 -10.80 0.21 -9.82
C ASN A 18 -10.91 -0.62 -11.10
N SER A 19 -9.80 -0.85 -11.79
CA SER A 19 -9.79 -1.59 -13.05
C SER A 19 -8.44 -2.25 -13.30
N VAL A 20 -8.46 -3.27 -14.15
CA VAL A 20 -7.26 -3.90 -14.71
C VAL A 20 -7.25 -3.65 -16.21
N LEU A 21 -6.21 -2.99 -16.71
CA LEU A 21 -6.04 -2.72 -18.12
C LEU A 21 -5.61 -3.98 -18.88
N PRO A 22 -5.92 -4.08 -20.19
CA PRO A 22 -5.44 -5.19 -21.00
C PRO A 22 -3.91 -5.19 -21.10
N GLY A 23 -3.35 -6.39 -21.25
CA GLY A 23 -1.91 -6.63 -21.33
C GLY A 23 -1.23 -6.74 -19.97
N ALA A 24 0.10 -6.68 -20.01
CA ALA A 24 0.97 -6.80 -18.86
C ALA A 24 2.19 -5.89 -19.03
N PHE A 25 2.94 -5.69 -17.94
CA PHE A 25 4.23 -5.02 -17.97
C PHE A 25 5.29 -5.87 -17.29
N THR A 26 6.56 -5.65 -17.65
CA THR A 26 7.73 -6.22 -16.97
C THR A 26 8.48 -5.12 -16.26
N ARG A 27 9.15 -5.44 -15.14
CA ARG A 27 9.93 -4.46 -14.38
C ARG A 27 11.29 -4.25 -15.01
N ASP A 28 11.75 -3.00 -15.03
CA ASP A 28 13.10 -2.62 -15.47
C ASP A 28 14.16 -2.92 -14.40
N ARG A 29 14.28 -4.21 -14.05
CA ARG A 29 15.28 -4.76 -13.12
C ARG A 29 15.53 -6.23 -13.42
N GLN A 30 16.81 -6.60 -13.49
CA GLN A 30 17.25 -7.96 -13.81
C GLN A 30 16.64 -9.04 -12.90
N GLU A 31 16.46 -8.73 -11.61
CA GLU A 31 15.89 -9.66 -10.62
C GLU A 31 14.44 -10.09 -10.94
N PHE A 32 13.72 -9.34 -11.77
CA PHE A 32 12.34 -9.59 -12.20
C PHE A 32 12.22 -9.90 -13.70
N LYS A 33 13.33 -10.18 -14.38
CA LYS A 33 13.33 -10.47 -15.81
C LYS A 33 12.41 -11.66 -16.12
N GLY A 34 11.57 -11.52 -17.14
CA GLY A 34 10.63 -12.55 -17.58
C GLY A 34 9.35 -12.68 -16.75
N ILE A 35 9.17 -11.86 -15.71
CA ILE A 35 7.93 -11.84 -14.93
C ILE A 35 7.00 -10.76 -15.47
N GLU A 36 5.83 -11.18 -15.91
CA GLU A 36 4.75 -10.30 -16.35
C GLU A 36 3.82 -9.96 -15.17
N TYR A 37 3.54 -8.67 -15.02
CA TYR A 37 2.65 -8.14 -13.99
C TYR A 37 1.40 -7.53 -14.59
N PRO A 38 0.23 -7.68 -13.92
CA PRO A 38 -1.00 -7.05 -14.37
C PRO A 38 -0.91 -5.53 -14.23
N ILE A 39 -1.55 -4.82 -15.15
CA ILE A 39 -1.61 -3.36 -15.14
C ILE A 39 -2.88 -2.92 -14.40
N ILE A 40 -2.76 -2.49 -13.14
CA ILE A 40 -3.88 -1.93 -12.37
C ILE A 40 -4.02 -0.42 -12.65
N ALA A 41 -5.26 0.06 -12.73
CA ALA A 41 -5.60 1.45 -13.07
C ALA A 41 -6.45 2.12 -11.97
N PRO A 42 -6.44 3.47 -11.89
CA PRO A 42 -5.72 4.43 -12.76
C PRO A 42 -4.20 4.38 -12.64
N LEU A 43 -3.50 4.67 -13.74
CA LEU A 43 -2.03 4.69 -13.83
C LEU A 43 -1.43 5.89 -13.07
N PRO A 44 -0.16 5.83 -12.65
CA PRO A 44 0.51 6.97 -12.02
C PRO A 44 0.56 8.18 -12.97
N THR A 45 0.21 9.38 -12.50
CA THR A 45 0.11 10.60 -13.33
C THR A 45 1.45 11.32 -13.50
N HIS A 46 2.36 11.23 -12.54
CA HIS A 46 3.67 11.90 -12.57
C HIS A 46 4.83 10.95 -12.26
N LYS A 47 4.76 9.72 -12.78
CA LYS A 47 5.79 8.69 -12.55
C LYS A 47 6.03 8.53 -11.04
N ARG A 48 7.29 8.51 -10.60
CA ARG A 48 7.67 8.44 -9.18
C ARG A 48 7.23 9.63 -8.33
N LYS A 49 6.88 10.77 -8.95
CA LYS A 49 6.41 11.99 -8.28
C LYS A 49 4.88 12.10 -8.26
N THR A 50 4.16 11.01 -8.58
CA THR A 50 2.70 10.97 -8.48
C THR A 50 2.25 11.36 -7.07
N PRO A 51 1.43 12.42 -6.93
CA PRO A 51 0.96 12.88 -5.62
C PRO A 51 -0.13 11.96 -5.07
N ALA A 52 -0.26 11.92 -3.74
CA ALA A 52 -1.41 11.32 -3.09
C ALA A 52 -2.69 12.13 -3.36
N LEU A 53 -3.85 11.46 -3.40
CA LEU A 53 -5.15 12.13 -3.60
C LEU A 53 -5.51 13.03 -2.41
N GLU A 54 -5.25 12.58 -1.20
CA GLU A 54 -5.35 13.35 0.04
C GLU A 54 -3.95 13.52 0.64
N SER A 55 -3.70 14.68 1.25
CA SER A 55 -2.38 15.00 1.80
C SER A 55 -2.46 15.36 3.29
N SER A 56 -1.56 14.77 4.06
CA SER A 56 -1.20 15.26 5.39
C SER A 56 -0.26 16.48 5.27
N ARG A 57 -0.28 17.34 6.30
CA ARG A 57 0.71 18.42 6.47
C ARG A 57 2.08 17.90 6.95
N LEU A 58 2.13 16.68 7.49
CA LEU A 58 3.34 16.02 7.97
C LEU A 58 3.88 15.07 6.90
N SER A 59 5.20 15.09 6.75
CA SER A 59 5.94 14.15 5.91
C SER A 59 6.26 12.85 6.66
N GLY A 60 6.75 11.87 5.91
CA GLY A 60 7.08 10.53 6.39
C GLY A 60 8.11 10.49 7.52
N PRO A 61 8.34 9.29 8.09
CA PRO A 61 7.95 7.99 7.56
C PRO A 61 6.45 7.69 7.66
N TYR A 62 5.97 6.78 6.82
CA TYR A 62 4.56 6.43 6.68
C TYR A 62 4.29 4.96 6.96
N ILE A 63 3.12 4.68 7.54
CA ILE A 63 2.43 3.40 7.39
C ILE A 63 1.38 3.57 6.30
N TYR A 64 1.21 2.57 5.45
CA TYR A 64 0.18 2.54 4.41
C TYR A 64 -0.59 1.23 4.44
N PHE A 65 -1.81 1.27 3.90
CA PHE A 65 -2.79 0.20 3.97
C PHE A 65 -3.40 -0.01 2.59
N VAL A 66 -3.63 -1.26 2.19
CA VAL A 66 -4.54 -1.57 1.09
C VAL A 66 -5.86 -2.02 1.69
N THR A 67 -6.94 -1.35 1.32
CA THR A 67 -8.30 -1.64 1.76
C THR A 67 -9.18 -2.02 0.57
N ASP A 68 -10.16 -2.91 0.76
CA ASP A 68 -11.20 -3.18 -0.24
C ASP A 68 -12.38 -2.20 -0.11
N ASP A 69 -13.42 -2.38 -0.94
CA ASP A 69 -14.60 -1.51 -0.96
C ASP A 69 -15.54 -1.67 0.25
N GLN A 70 -15.22 -2.61 1.15
CA GLN A 70 -15.84 -2.78 2.48
C GLN A 70 -14.96 -2.22 3.61
N ALA A 71 -13.92 -1.47 3.25
CA ALA A 71 -12.91 -0.90 4.13
C ALA A 71 -12.10 -1.93 4.95
N GLN A 72 -12.10 -3.20 4.54
CA GLN A 72 -11.31 -4.23 5.21
C GLN A 72 -9.84 -4.10 4.81
N VAL A 73 -8.94 -4.11 5.79
CA VAL A 73 -7.50 -3.95 5.56
C VAL A 73 -6.92 -5.27 5.08
N ARG A 74 -6.52 -5.33 3.82
CA ARG A 74 -5.92 -6.51 3.20
C ARG A 74 -4.40 -6.56 3.38
N TYR A 75 -3.77 -5.38 3.37
CA TYR A 75 -2.32 -5.24 3.48
C TYR A 75 -1.94 -4.04 4.34
N VAL A 76 -0.87 -4.16 5.12
CA VAL A 76 -0.18 -3.08 5.84
C VAL A 76 1.26 -3.02 5.35
N GLY A 77 1.75 -1.83 5.06
CA GLY A 77 3.11 -1.61 4.60
C GLY A 77 3.75 -0.39 5.25
N LYS A 78 5.07 -0.29 5.16
CA LYS A 78 5.84 0.89 5.63
C LYS A 78 6.69 1.55 4.55
N SER A 79 6.92 2.85 4.69
CA SER A 79 7.75 3.62 3.78
C SER A 79 8.51 4.73 4.50
N GLU A 80 9.83 4.76 4.31
CA GLU A 80 10.72 5.87 4.71
C GLU A 80 10.87 6.94 3.62
N GLU A 81 10.26 6.70 2.46
CA GLU A 81 10.32 7.62 1.32
C GLU A 81 9.68 8.97 1.63
N LYS A 82 10.11 10.02 0.91
CA LYS A 82 9.52 11.36 1.02
C LYS A 82 8.03 11.40 0.66
N LEU A 83 7.61 10.61 -0.33
CA LEU A 83 6.22 10.47 -0.77
C LEU A 83 5.76 9.02 -0.61
N VAL A 84 4.57 8.80 -0.07
CA VAL A 84 4.06 7.44 0.19
C VAL A 84 3.95 6.59 -1.08
N LEU A 85 3.54 7.20 -2.20
CA LEU A 85 3.41 6.53 -3.49
C LEU A 85 4.77 6.26 -4.17
N HIS A 86 5.86 6.89 -3.71
CA HIS A 86 7.17 6.71 -4.34
C HIS A 86 7.62 5.25 -4.30
N ARG A 87 7.33 4.52 -3.21
CA ARG A 87 7.66 3.09 -3.09
C ARG A 87 6.85 2.21 -4.05
N TRP A 88 5.68 2.67 -4.48
CA TRP A 88 4.75 1.91 -5.32
C TRP A 88 5.00 2.08 -6.81
N VAL A 89 5.69 3.14 -7.25
CA VAL A 89 5.88 3.42 -8.68
C VAL A 89 7.30 3.06 -9.14
N ARG A 90 7.43 2.19 -10.15
CA ARG A 90 8.72 1.86 -10.78
C ARG A 90 8.62 1.91 -12.32
N PRO A 91 9.74 2.15 -13.01
CA PRO A 91 9.79 1.99 -14.46
C PRO A 91 9.52 0.53 -14.87
N GLY A 92 8.95 0.37 -16.05
CA GLY A 92 8.69 -0.94 -16.64
C GLY A 92 8.45 -0.85 -18.15
N TYR A 93 8.45 -2.00 -18.80
CA TYR A 93 8.27 -2.16 -20.25
C TYR A 93 7.00 -2.94 -20.58
N GLY A 94 6.42 -2.67 -21.74
CA GLY A 94 5.09 -3.15 -22.13
C GLY A 94 4.00 -2.16 -21.74
N GLY A 95 2.74 -2.48 -22.04
CA GLY A 95 1.56 -1.68 -21.71
C GLY A 95 1.55 -0.25 -22.29
N PRO A 96 0.64 0.62 -21.80
CA PRO A 96 0.43 1.96 -22.36
C PRO A 96 1.31 3.06 -21.75
N THR A 97 2.21 2.75 -20.81
CA THR A 97 3.04 3.76 -20.11
C THR A 97 4.45 3.24 -19.83
N THR A 98 5.29 4.10 -19.25
CA THR A 98 6.68 3.77 -18.85
C THR A 98 6.83 3.51 -17.35
N HIS A 99 5.80 3.81 -16.56
CA HIS A 99 5.82 3.70 -15.10
C HIS A 99 4.54 3.06 -14.58
N TYR A 100 4.71 2.08 -13.71
CA TYR A 100 3.63 1.21 -13.24
C TYR A 100 3.60 1.14 -11.73
N TRP A 101 2.46 0.71 -11.19
CA TRP A 101 2.35 0.24 -9.81
C TRP A 101 3.06 -1.11 -9.70
N THR A 102 4.08 -1.23 -8.87
CA THR A 102 4.97 -2.41 -8.85
C THR A 102 5.17 -2.98 -7.45
N HIS A 103 4.27 -2.72 -6.50
CA HIS A 103 4.39 -3.25 -5.14
C HIS A 103 4.16 -4.77 -5.13
N ALA A 104 5.20 -5.49 -5.52
CA ALA A 104 5.26 -6.93 -5.69
C ALA A 104 6.69 -7.46 -5.52
N ILE A 105 6.76 -8.70 -5.04
CA ILE A 105 7.93 -9.57 -5.01
C ILE A 105 7.80 -10.62 -6.13
N LYS A 106 8.82 -11.47 -6.32
CA LYS A 106 8.82 -12.46 -7.41
C LYS A 106 7.65 -13.44 -7.35
N SER A 107 7.18 -13.78 -6.15
CA SER A 107 6.11 -14.74 -5.89
C SER A 107 4.69 -14.13 -5.88
N GLY A 108 4.56 -12.82 -6.10
CA GLY A 108 3.28 -12.12 -6.03
C GLY A 108 3.38 -10.79 -5.30
N GLY A 109 2.24 -10.18 -4.96
CA GLY A 109 2.23 -8.92 -4.26
C GLY A 109 0.91 -8.18 -4.35
N CYS A 110 0.87 -6.98 -3.77
CA CYS A 110 -0.36 -6.20 -3.68
C CYS A 110 -0.96 -5.95 -5.06
N ILE A 111 -0.17 -5.66 -6.10
CA ILE A 111 -0.72 -5.38 -7.43
C ILE A 111 -1.37 -6.62 -8.07
N VAL A 112 -0.83 -7.82 -7.80
CA VAL A 112 -1.39 -9.08 -8.28
C VAL A 112 -2.68 -9.39 -7.52
N ASN A 113 -2.67 -9.22 -6.20
CA ASN A 113 -3.84 -9.44 -5.37
C ASN A 113 -4.98 -8.45 -5.68
N ILE A 114 -4.66 -7.18 -5.91
CA ILE A 114 -5.62 -6.16 -6.37
C ILE A 114 -6.20 -6.58 -7.72
N ALA A 115 -5.36 -6.95 -8.69
CA ALA A 115 -5.84 -7.34 -10.01
C ALA A 115 -6.75 -8.57 -9.96
N ASN A 116 -6.39 -9.58 -9.17
CA ASN A 116 -7.19 -10.78 -8.96
C ASN A 116 -8.52 -10.46 -8.27
N GLY A 117 -8.50 -9.60 -7.25
CA GLY A 117 -9.70 -9.15 -6.55
C GLY A 117 -10.68 -8.40 -7.46
N LEU A 118 -10.17 -7.49 -8.30
CA LEU A 118 -10.98 -6.75 -9.27
C LEU A 118 -11.56 -7.66 -10.35
N LYS A 119 -10.74 -8.53 -10.95
CA LYS A 119 -11.19 -9.47 -12.00
C LYS A 119 -12.16 -10.52 -11.48
N GLY A 120 -11.94 -11.00 -10.25
CA GLY A 120 -12.80 -12.00 -9.60
C GLY A 120 -14.08 -11.42 -9.01
N GLY A 121 -14.29 -10.11 -9.08
CA GLY A 121 -15.47 -9.47 -8.49
C GLY A 121 -15.50 -9.48 -6.96
N HIS A 122 -14.35 -9.71 -6.31
CA HIS A 122 -14.26 -9.73 -4.84
C HIS A 122 -14.34 -8.33 -4.22
N SER A 123 -14.01 -7.29 -4.99
CA SER A 123 -14.13 -5.89 -4.61
C SER A 123 -14.30 -5.05 -5.87
N ARG A 124 -15.08 -3.97 -5.80
CA ARG A 124 -15.21 -3.00 -6.92
C ARG A 124 -14.03 -2.04 -7.01
N GLU A 125 -13.40 -1.75 -5.87
CA GLU A 125 -12.21 -0.92 -5.80
C GLU A 125 -11.25 -1.38 -4.69
N TYR A 126 -9.97 -1.04 -4.82
CA TYR A 126 -9.00 -1.13 -3.73
C TYR A 126 -8.41 0.24 -3.47
N THR A 127 -8.40 0.66 -2.21
CA THR A 127 -7.87 1.98 -1.81
C THR A 127 -6.54 1.80 -1.09
N LEU A 128 -5.50 2.48 -1.59
CA LEU A 128 -4.25 2.68 -0.87
C LEU A 128 -4.41 3.87 0.06
N ARG A 129 -4.37 3.63 1.37
CA ARG A 129 -4.46 4.65 2.43
C ARG A 129 -3.14 4.79 3.15
N TYR A 130 -2.89 5.89 3.83
CA TYR A 130 -1.66 6.10 4.57
C TYR A 130 -1.81 7.04 5.77
N VAL A 131 -0.84 6.97 6.67
CA VAL A 131 -0.70 7.86 7.82
C VAL A 131 0.79 8.12 8.06
N PRO A 132 1.23 9.38 8.22
CA PRO A 132 2.56 9.66 8.76
C PRO A 132 2.64 9.13 10.18
N VAL A 133 3.74 8.49 10.56
CA VAL A 133 3.86 7.86 11.89
C VAL A 133 3.70 8.86 13.03
N ARG A 134 4.08 10.12 12.80
CA ARG A 134 3.88 11.25 13.73
C ARG A 134 2.41 11.60 14.00
N GLU A 135 1.48 11.13 13.17
CA GLU A 135 0.04 11.34 13.35
C GLU A 135 -0.65 10.13 13.98
N ILE A 136 0.06 9.05 14.27
CA ILE A 136 -0.52 7.90 14.95
C ILE A 136 -0.75 8.30 16.42
N PRO A 137 -2.00 8.28 16.92
CA PRO A 137 -2.30 8.64 18.30
C PRO A 137 -1.66 7.67 19.30
N ALA A 138 -1.37 8.15 20.51
CA ALA A 138 -0.80 7.32 21.58
C ALA A 138 -1.70 6.12 21.92
N GLU A 139 -3.01 6.33 21.88
CA GLU A 139 -4.03 5.31 22.14
C GLU A 139 -3.91 4.14 21.13
N VAL A 140 -3.55 4.44 19.89
CA VAL A 140 -3.30 3.39 18.88
C VAL A 140 -2.01 2.64 19.21
N PHE A 141 -0.96 3.30 19.70
CA PHE A 141 0.24 2.59 20.17
C PHE A 141 -0.07 1.68 21.37
N ASP A 142 -0.94 2.10 22.28
CA ASP A 142 -1.39 1.28 23.40
C ASP A 142 -2.17 0.04 22.95
N GLU A 143 -3.11 0.21 22.01
CA GLU A 143 -3.85 -0.91 21.40
C GLU A 143 -2.93 -1.91 20.69
N LEU A 144 -1.79 -1.45 20.19
CA LEU A 144 -0.77 -2.27 19.54
C LEU A 144 0.18 -2.97 20.52
N GLY A 145 0.08 -2.70 21.83
CA GLY A 145 1.04 -3.18 22.84
C GLY A 145 2.41 -2.51 22.74
N LEU A 146 2.46 -1.31 22.16
CA LEU A 146 3.65 -0.50 21.93
C LEU A 146 3.69 0.72 22.86
N THR A 147 3.12 0.61 24.07
CA THR A 147 2.86 1.68 25.06
C THR A 147 4.08 2.52 25.47
N HIS A 148 5.31 2.05 25.23
CA HIS A 148 6.55 2.78 25.51
C HIS A 148 7.27 3.29 24.24
N MET A 149 6.66 3.10 23.09
CA MET A 149 7.20 3.45 21.79
C MET A 149 6.36 4.57 21.17
N THR A 150 6.68 5.82 21.50
CA THR A 150 6.20 6.99 20.75
C THR A 150 7.23 7.36 19.69
N TYR A 151 6.80 7.85 18.52
CA TYR A 151 7.76 8.40 17.56
C TYR A 151 8.70 9.44 18.22
N PRO A 152 10.04 9.35 18.06
CA PRO A 152 10.77 8.53 17.10
C PRO A 152 11.32 7.19 17.64
N THR A 153 10.97 6.75 18.85
CA THR A 153 11.57 5.55 19.46
C THR A 153 11.02 4.22 18.90
N SER A 154 9.87 4.26 18.24
CA SER A 154 9.21 3.10 17.64
C SER A 154 9.86 2.68 16.30
N SER A 155 10.16 1.38 16.15
CA SER A 155 10.56 0.82 14.85
C SER A 155 9.38 0.79 13.88
N LEU A 156 9.59 1.22 12.63
CA LEU A 156 8.56 1.09 11.59
C LEU A 156 8.15 -0.36 11.33
N GLU A 157 9.09 -1.31 11.49
CA GLU A 157 8.78 -2.75 11.40
C GLU A 157 7.80 -3.17 12.49
N ASP A 158 8.03 -2.75 13.74
CA ASP A 158 7.18 -3.15 14.86
C ASP A 158 5.77 -2.59 14.71
N ILE A 159 5.65 -1.33 14.26
CA ILE A 159 4.36 -0.71 13.97
C ILE A 159 3.64 -1.45 12.84
N GLU A 160 4.32 -1.72 11.71
CA GLU A 160 3.76 -2.44 10.56
C GLU A 160 3.27 -3.84 10.96
N MET A 161 4.09 -4.59 11.71
CA MET A 161 3.76 -5.94 12.16
C MET A 161 2.60 -5.94 13.15
N ALA A 162 2.61 -5.05 14.14
CA ALA A 162 1.55 -4.95 15.13
C ALA A 162 0.21 -4.57 14.46
N LEU A 163 0.22 -3.59 13.54
CA LEU A 163 -0.97 -3.20 12.79
C LEU A 163 -1.48 -4.33 11.89
N ALA A 164 -0.59 -4.99 11.15
CA ALA A 164 -0.96 -6.12 10.30
C ALA A 164 -1.64 -7.24 11.11
N ARG A 165 -1.13 -7.51 12.32
CA ARG A 165 -1.72 -8.49 13.24
C ARG A 165 -3.07 -8.01 13.78
N LEU A 166 -3.16 -6.77 14.26
CA LEU A 166 -4.37 -6.18 14.82
C LEU A 166 -5.52 -6.25 13.81
N VAL A 167 -5.26 -5.83 12.56
CA VAL A 167 -6.27 -5.79 11.49
C VAL A 167 -6.42 -7.11 10.73
N ARG A 168 -5.66 -8.14 11.13
CA ARG A 168 -5.66 -9.48 10.50
C ARG A 168 -5.45 -9.42 8.98
N ALA A 169 -4.54 -8.56 8.54
CA ALA A 169 -4.24 -8.34 7.13
C ALA A 169 -3.74 -9.63 6.47
N ASP A 170 -4.50 -10.13 5.50
CA ASP A 170 -4.31 -11.46 4.93
C ASP A 170 -3.25 -11.49 3.82
N TRP A 171 -2.83 -10.34 3.30
CA TRP A 171 -1.78 -10.21 2.28
C TRP A 171 -0.39 -9.93 2.87
N ASN A 172 -0.27 -9.81 4.19
CA ASN A 172 1.01 -9.65 4.89
C ASN A 172 1.74 -10.97 5.16
N LYS A 173 1.20 -12.11 4.72
CA LYS A 173 1.79 -13.44 4.96
C LYS A 173 3.20 -13.50 4.38
N ARG A 174 4.18 -13.69 5.27
CA ARG A 174 5.58 -13.97 4.96
C ARG A 174 5.77 -15.46 4.71
#